data_AF-A0A377DYB8-F1
#
_entry.id   AF-A0A377DYB8-F1
#
_cell.length_a   1.000
_cell.length_b   1.000
_cell.length_c   1.000
_cell.angle_alpha   90.00
_cell.angle_beta   90.00
_cell.angle_gamma   90.00
#
_symmetry.space_group_name_H-M   'P 1'
#
loop_
_entity.id
_entity.type
_entity.pdbx_description
1 polymer ?
#
loop_
_entity_poly.entity_id
_entity_poly.type
_entity_poly.pdbx_seq_one_letter_code
_entity_poly.pdbx_strand_id
1 'polypeptide(L)'
;MYVGVPMVAALSVTHCFLPPHPGPTAIATIFEANLGTTLLYGFIITIPTVIVAGPLFSKLLTRFEKAPPEGLFNPHLFSEEEMPSFWNSIFAAVIPVILMAIAAVCEITLPKTNTVRLFFEFVGNPAVALFIAIVIAIFTLGRRNGRTIEQIMDIIGDSIGAIAMIVFIIAGGGAFKQVLVDSGVGHYISHLMTGTTLSPLLMCWTVAALLRIALGSATVAAITTAGVVLPIINVTHADPALMVLATGAGSVIASHVNDPGFWLFKGYFNLTVGETLRTWTVMETLISIMGLLGVLAINAVLH
;
A
#
# COMPACT_ATOMS: atom_id res chain seq x y z
N MET A 1 13.61 17.83 -8.46
CA MET A 1 13.76 16.35 -8.44
C MET A 1 14.27 15.84 -7.09
N TYR A 2 15.25 16.50 -6.47
CA TYR A 2 15.90 16.08 -5.22
C TYR A 2 14.93 15.81 -4.04
N VAL A 3 13.91 16.65 -3.87
CA VAL A 3 12.89 16.52 -2.80
C VAL A 3 11.67 15.71 -3.26
N GLY A 4 11.26 15.89 -4.51
CA GLY A 4 10.04 15.29 -5.05
C GLY A 4 10.14 13.77 -5.23
N VAL A 5 11.27 13.24 -5.69
CA VAL A 5 11.44 11.79 -5.89
C VAL A 5 11.39 11.01 -4.57
N PRO A 6 12.11 11.41 -3.50
CA PRO A 6 11.96 10.76 -2.20
C PRO A 6 10.53 10.78 -1.66
N MET A 7 9.80 11.90 -1.85
CA MET A 7 8.41 12.01 -1.44
C MET A 7 7.53 11.01 -2.19
N VAL A 8 7.65 10.97 -3.51
CA VAL A 8 6.86 10.07 -4.36
C VAL A 8 7.21 8.61 -4.11
N ALA A 9 8.49 8.28 -3.91
CA ALA A 9 8.92 6.94 -3.53
C ALA A 9 8.30 6.51 -2.20
N ALA A 10 8.28 7.39 -1.19
CA ALA A 10 7.63 7.09 0.10
C ALA A 10 6.12 6.84 -0.05
N LEU A 11 5.44 7.62 -0.90
CA LEU A 11 4.01 7.41 -1.21
C LEU A 11 3.76 6.06 -1.90
N SER A 12 4.57 5.73 -2.90
CA SER A 12 4.46 4.46 -3.64
C SER A 12 4.76 3.25 -2.75
N VAL A 13 5.81 3.30 -1.93
CA VAL A 13 6.13 2.21 -0.99
C VAL A 13 5.00 1.99 0.02
N THR A 14 4.43 3.08 0.55
CA THR A 14 3.30 3.01 1.49
C THR A 14 2.05 2.41 0.83
N HIS A 15 1.79 2.76 -0.43
CA HIS A 15 0.69 2.19 -1.22
C HIS A 15 0.74 0.66 -1.31
N CYS A 16 1.94 0.08 -1.28
CA CYS A 16 2.16 -1.35 -1.55
C CYS A 16 2.36 -2.19 -0.30
N PHE A 17 2.98 -1.64 0.74
CA PHE A 17 3.47 -2.45 1.86
C PHE A 17 2.74 -2.19 3.17
N LEU A 18 2.04 -1.07 3.31
CA LEU A 18 1.54 -0.62 4.62
C LEU A 18 0.01 -0.57 4.66
N PRO A 19 -0.65 -1.54 5.33
CA PRO A 19 -1.98 -1.33 5.89
C PRO A 19 -1.98 -0.09 6.81
N PRO A 20 -3.06 0.70 6.90
CA PRO A 20 -4.40 0.44 6.40
C PRO A 20 -4.64 0.95 4.97
N HIS A 21 -3.60 1.12 4.14
CA HIS A 21 -3.81 1.51 2.74
C HIS A 21 -4.77 0.51 2.06
N PRO A 22 -5.74 0.97 1.23
CA PRO A 22 -6.81 0.10 0.74
C PRO A 22 -6.34 -1.13 -0.02
N GLY A 23 -5.27 -1.01 -0.82
CA GLY A 23 -4.69 -2.13 -1.58
C GLY A 23 -4.18 -3.26 -0.68
N PRO A 24 -3.14 -3.03 0.16
CA PRO A 24 -2.62 -4.02 1.10
C PRO A 24 -3.68 -4.58 2.05
N THR A 25 -4.63 -3.74 2.48
CA THR A 25 -5.72 -4.15 3.37
C THR A 25 -6.68 -5.13 2.68
N ALA A 26 -7.02 -4.86 1.41
CA ALA A 26 -7.84 -5.75 0.61
C ALA A 26 -7.18 -7.12 0.38
N ILE A 27 -5.90 -7.13 0.02
CA ILE A 27 -5.14 -8.37 -0.20
C ILE A 27 -5.07 -9.16 1.11
N ALA A 28 -4.77 -8.50 2.23
CA ALA A 28 -4.75 -9.14 3.55
C ALA A 28 -6.11 -9.75 3.92
N THR A 29 -7.20 -9.12 3.52
CA THR A 29 -8.55 -9.67 3.74
C THR A 29 -8.80 -10.91 2.88
N ILE A 30 -8.38 -10.89 1.60
CA ILE A 30 -8.52 -12.03 0.68
C ILE A 30 -7.71 -13.24 1.15
N PHE A 31 -6.49 -13.00 1.62
CA PHE A 31 -5.55 -14.01 2.13
C PHE A 31 -5.77 -14.38 3.60
N GLU A 32 -6.72 -13.75 4.28
CA GLU A 32 -6.95 -13.94 5.72
C GLU A 32 -5.69 -13.68 6.56
N ALA A 33 -4.84 -12.74 6.10
CA ALA A 33 -3.61 -12.37 6.74
C ALA A 33 -3.85 -11.43 7.93
N ASN A 34 -3.08 -11.63 8.99
CA ASN A 34 -3.11 -10.72 10.13
C ASN A 34 -2.57 -9.34 9.73
N LEU A 35 -3.41 -8.31 9.84
CA LEU A 35 -3.09 -6.94 9.44
C LEU A 35 -2.00 -6.29 10.31
N GLY A 36 -1.93 -6.62 11.60
CA GLY A 36 -0.90 -6.11 12.50
C GLY A 36 0.49 -6.66 12.16
N THR A 37 0.58 -7.96 11.89
CA THR A 37 1.82 -8.64 11.47
C THR A 37 2.24 -8.16 10.08
N THR A 38 1.29 -8.02 9.16
CA THR A 38 1.54 -7.45 7.82
C THR A 38 2.08 -6.02 7.92
N LEU A 39 1.51 -5.20 8.81
CA LEU A 39 1.99 -3.84 9.08
C LEU A 39 3.43 -3.85 9.62
N LEU A 40 3.73 -4.72 10.59
CA LEU A 40 5.06 -4.83 11.19
C LEU A 40 6.12 -5.22 10.14
N TYR A 41 5.89 -6.28 9.38
CA TYR A 41 6.79 -6.72 8.32
C TYR A 41 6.90 -5.67 7.21
N GLY A 42 5.77 -5.06 6.82
CA GLY A 42 5.72 -3.98 5.84
C GLY A 42 6.57 -2.79 6.25
N PHE A 43 6.55 -2.39 7.52
CA PHE A 43 7.40 -1.31 8.04
C PHE A 43 8.88 -1.64 7.95
N ILE A 44 9.27 -2.85 8.31
CA ILE A 44 10.66 -3.32 8.23
C ILE A 44 11.18 -3.24 6.79
N ILE A 45 10.35 -3.60 5.80
CA ILE A 45 10.71 -3.54 4.37
C ILE A 45 10.66 -2.11 3.82
N THR A 46 9.72 -1.29 4.31
CA THR A 46 9.50 0.08 3.81
C THR A 46 10.73 0.95 4.02
N ILE A 47 11.36 0.90 5.20
CA ILE A 47 12.51 1.76 5.54
C ILE A 47 13.67 1.62 4.53
N PRO A 48 14.25 0.42 4.31
CA PRO A 48 15.34 0.27 3.35
C PRO A 48 14.88 0.57 1.91
N THR A 49 13.63 0.23 1.57
CA THR A 49 13.10 0.48 0.23
C THR A 49 12.99 1.97 -0.09
N VAL A 50 12.45 2.79 0.84
CA VAL A 50 12.35 4.25 0.68
C VAL A 50 13.73 4.89 0.59
N ILE A 51 14.69 4.43 1.39
CA ILE A 51 16.07 4.95 1.35
C ILE A 51 16.69 4.71 -0.04
N VAL A 52 16.56 3.49 -0.58
CA VAL A 52 17.16 3.13 -1.88
C VAL A 52 16.43 3.79 -3.05
N ALA A 53 15.10 3.64 -3.13
CA ALA A 53 14.31 4.14 -4.25
C ALA A 53 14.05 5.66 -4.19
N GLY A 54 14.18 6.27 -3.01
CA GLY A 54 14.00 7.71 -2.80
C GLY A 54 15.33 8.47 -2.83
N PRO A 55 15.95 8.81 -1.68
CA PRO A 55 17.13 9.68 -1.64
C PRO A 55 18.36 9.16 -2.38
N LEU A 56 18.62 7.85 -2.40
CA LEU A 56 19.79 7.31 -3.12
C LEU A 56 19.58 7.38 -4.63
N PHE A 57 18.40 6.94 -5.10
CA PHE A 57 18.06 7.00 -6.51
C PHE A 57 17.93 8.44 -7.01
N SER A 58 17.38 9.36 -6.22
CA SER A 58 17.18 10.76 -6.63
C SER A 58 18.48 11.48 -6.98
N LYS A 59 19.61 11.10 -6.36
CA LYS A 59 20.95 11.62 -6.69
C LYS A 59 21.35 11.33 -8.14
N LEU A 60 20.88 10.22 -8.72
CA LEU A 60 21.14 9.84 -10.11
C LEU A 60 20.22 10.57 -11.11
N LEU A 61 19.18 11.25 -10.61
CA LEU A 61 18.15 11.91 -11.42
C LEU A 61 18.34 13.42 -11.53
N THR A 62 19.39 13.99 -10.94
CA THR A 62 19.72 15.43 -11.01
C THR A 62 19.85 15.92 -12.46
N ARG A 63 20.33 15.06 -13.37
CA ARG A 63 20.40 15.34 -14.82
C ARG A 63 19.04 15.51 -15.53
N PHE A 64 17.94 15.11 -14.89
CA PHE A 64 16.57 15.24 -15.41
C PHE A 64 15.78 16.34 -14.69
N GLU A 65 16.46 17.19 -13.91
CA GLU A 65 15.81 18.29 -13.21
C GLU A 65 15.33 19.36 -14.18
N LYS A 66 14.04 19.70 -14.07
CA LYS A 66 13.37 20.70 -14.91
C LYS A 66 12.59 21.67 -14.04
N ALA A 67 12.34 22.85 -14.60
CA ALA A 67 11.43 23.81 -13.99
C ALA A 67 10.02 23.18 -13.89
N PRO A 68 9.33 23.32 -12.75
CA PRO A 68 7.93 22.91 -12.61
C PRO A 68 7.07 23.57 -13.70
N PRO A 69 6.02 22.91 -14.20
CA PRO A 69 5.11 23.52 -15.17
C PRO A 69 4.44 24.78 -14.61
N GLU A 70 4.18 25.75 -15.47
CA GLU A 70 3.43 26.96 -15.11
C GLU A 70 2.01 26.59 -14.65
N GLY A 71 1.55 27.16 -13.53
CA GLY A 71 0.20 26.92 -12.96
C GLY A 71 0.10 25.80 -11.91
N LEU A 72 1.16 25.01 -11.69
CA LEU A 72 1.22 24.04 -10.59
C LEU A 72 1.58 24.65 -9.24
N PHE A 73 2.08 25.89 -9.25
CA PHE A 73 2.32 26.68 -8.06
C PHE A 73 1.02 27.40 -7.69
N ASN A 74 0.38 26.99 -6.60
CA ASN A 74 -0.73 27.75 -6.03
C ASN A 74 -0.13 28.89 -5.19
N PRO A 75 -0.26 30.16 -5.60
CA PRO A 75 0.35 31.28 -4.90
C PRO A 75 -0.35 31.64 -3.58
N HIS A 76 -1.44 30.92 -3.23
CA HIS A 76 -2.14 31.14 -1.97
C HIS A 76 -1.29 30.68 -0.79
N LEU A 77 -0.57 31.62 -0.19
CA LEU A 77 0.09 31.45 1.09
C LEU A 77 -1.00 31.48 2.17
N PHE A 78 -1.31 30.30 2.73
CA PHE A 78 -2.20 30.21 3.89
C PHE A 78 -1.60 30.98 5.06
N SER A 79 -2.42 31.75 5.76
CA SER A 79 -1.97 32.39 7.01
C SER A 79 -1.78 31.33 8.11
N GLU A 80 -0.96 31.63 9.13
CA GLU A 80 -0.80 30.69 10.26
C GLU A 80 -2.11 30.38 11.00
N GLU A 81 -3.08 31.29 10.93
CA GLU A 81 -4.40 31.17 11.55
C GLU A 81 -5.33 30.22 10.77
N GLU A 82 -5.08 30.02 9.47
CA GLU A 82 -5.84 29.10 8.61
C GLU A 82 -5.30 27.65 8.68
N MET A 83 -4.08 27.46 9.18
CA MET A 83 -3.42 26.16 9.21
C MET A 83 -3.71 25.40 10.51
N PRO A 84 -4.05 24.10 10.45
CA PRO A 84 -4.06 23.27 11.64
C PRO A 84 -2.70 23.29 12.32
N SER A 85 -2.69 23.29 13.65
CA SER A 85 -1.45 23.16 14.41
C SER A 85 -0.69 21.89 14.00
N PHE A 86 0.60 22.03 13.74
CA PHE A 86 1.50 20.96 13.26
C PHE A 86 1.31 19.63 13.99
N TRP A 87 1.29 19.64 15.33
CA TRP A 87 1.16 18.43 16.14
C TRP A 87 -0.21 17.75 16.00
N ASN A 88 -1.29 18.51 15.84
CA ASN A 88 -2.62 17.93 15.60
C ASN A 88 -2.67 17.23 14.24
N SER A 89 -2.06 17.83 13.20
CA SER A 89 -1.99 17.23 11.87
C SER A 89 -1.22 15.91 11.87
N ILE A 90 -0.06 15.88 12.54
CA ILE A 90 0.73 14.65 12.67
C ILE A 90 -0.04 13.60 13.47
N PHE A 91 -0.62 13.98 14.61
CA PHE A 91 -1.32 13.04 15.47
C PHE A 91 -2.54 12.43 14.77
N ALA A 92 -3.35 13.25 14.10
CA ALA A 92 -4.51 12.77 13.34
C ALA A 92 -4.10 11.82 12.20
N ALA A 93 -2.97 12.06 11.54
CA ALA A 93 -2.48 11.21 10.46
C ALA A 93 -1.89 9.87 10.96
N VAL A 94 -1.18 9.89 12.09
CA VAL A 94 -0.37 8.74 12.55
C VAL A 94 -1.13 7.89 13.58
N ILE A 95 -2.20 8.38 14.20
CA ILE A 95 -2.94 7.63 15.22
C ILE A 95 -3.42 6.24 14.77
N PRO A 96 -3.98 6.00 13.55
CA PRO A 96 -4.42 4.66 13.19
C PRO A 96 -3.26 3.67 13.21
N VAL A 97 -2.11 4.11 12.69
CA VAL A 97 -0.88 3.30 12.61
C VAL A 97 -0.35 2.96 13.99
N ILE A 98 -0.35 3.92 14.93
CA ILE A 98 0.07 3.67 16.31
C ILE A 98 -0.83 2.63 16.98
N LEU A 99 -2.16 2.77 16.84
CA LEU A 99 -3.11 1.83 17.44
C LEU A 99 -2.94 0.42 16.87
N MET A 100 -2.78 0.30 15.54
CA MET A 100 -2.53 -0.97 14.86
C MET A 100 -1.20 -1.60 15.27
N ALA A 101 -0.13 -0.80 15.40
CA ALA A 101 1.18 -1.28 15.82
C ALA A 101 1.16 -1.78 17.28
N ILE A 102 0.50 -1.06 18.18
CA ILE A 102 0.33 -1.50 19.58
C ILE A 102 -0.43 -2.83 19.64
N ALA A 103 -1.52 -2.96 18.87
CA ALA A 103 -2.27 -4.20 18.79
C ALA A 103 -1.41 -5.38 18.30
N ALA A 104 -0.60 -5.16 17.25
CA ALA A 104 0.32 -6.17 16.74
C ALA A 104 1.34 -6.62 17.80
N VAL A 105 1.93 -5.67 18.55
CA VAL A 105 2.87 -5.99 19.63
C VAL A 105 2.18 -6.76 20.76
N CYS A 106 0.98 -6.36 21.17
CA CYS A 106 0.20 -7.08 22.17
C CYS A 106 -0.18 -8.49 21.73
N GLU A 107 -0.53 -8.68 20.47
CA GLU A 107 -0.85 -9.99 19.89
C GLU A 107 0.33 -10.96 19.95
N ILE A 108 1.55 -10.46 19.68
CA ILE A 108 2.79 -11.26 19.70
C ILE A 108 3.25 -11.56 21.14
N THR A 109 3.06 -10.62 22.06
CA THR A 109 3.66 -10.70 23.42
C THR A 109 2.72 -11.25 24.50
N LEU A 110 1.40 -11.14 24.34
CA LEU A 110 0.43 -11.50 25.37
C LEU A 110 -0.40 -12.75 25.02
N PRO A 111 -0.79 -13.58 26.00
CA PRO A 111 -1.69 -14.72 25.77
C PRO A 111 -3.09 -14.27 25.33
N LYS A 112 -3.77 -15.09 24.51
CA LYS A 112 -5.13 -14.82 23.98
C LYS A 112 -6.20 -14.57 25.06
N THR A 113 -5.99 -15.04 26.28
CA THR A 113 -6.93 -14.89 27.41
C THR A 113 -6.78 -13.57 28.18
N ASN A 114 -5.76 -12.75 27.87
CA ASN A 114 -5.49 -11.51 28.59
C ASN A 114 -6.45 -10.40 28.15
N THR A 115 -7.17 -9.79 29.10
CA THR A 115 -8.12 -8.69 28.85
C THR A 115 -7.45 -7.46 28.23
N VAL A 116 -6.20 -7.19 28.58
CA VAL A 116 -5.41 -6.07 28.00
C VAL A 116 -5.18 -6.30 26.52
N ARG A 117 -4.87 -7.54 26.12
CA ARG A 117 -4.70 -7.91 24.71
C ARG A 117 -6.00 -7.69 23.93
N LEU A 118 -7.13 -8.20 24.44
CA LEU A 118 -8.44 -8.05 23.78
C LEU A 118 -8.82 -6.57 23.56
N PHE A 119 -8.53 -5.71 24.53
CA PHE A 119 -8.76 -4.27 24.40
C PHE A 119 -7.93 -3.65 23.27
N PHE A 120 -6.62 -3.91 23.23
CA PHE A 120 -5.75 -3.36 22.19
C PHE A 120 -6.02 -3.98 20.81
N GLU A 121 -6.35 -5.27 20.72
CA GLU A 121 -6.79 -5.91 19.47
C GLU A 121 -8.08 -5.27 18.92
N PHE A 122 -9.01 -4.90 19.80
CA PHE A 122 -10.22 -4.19 19.38
C PHE A 122 -9.92 -2.78 18.87
N VAL A 123 -9.19 -1.97 19.65
CA VAL A 123 -8.89 -0.57 19.30
C VAL A 123 -7.95 -0.46 18.10
N GLY A 124 -7.00 -1.39 17.97
CA GLY A 124 -6.08 -1.47 16.84
C GLY A 124 -6.60 -2.28 15.66
N ASN A 125 -7.85 -2.76 15.71
CA ASN A 125 -8.50 -3.27 14.51
C ASN A 125 -8.54 -2.15 13.44
N PRO A 126 -8.15 -2.40 12.18
CA PRO A 126 -8.01 -1.32 11.20
C PRO A 126 -9.29 -0.51 10.95
N ALA A 127 -10.47 -1.14 10.98
CA ALA A 127 -11.73 -0.42 10.84
C ALA A 127 -12.00 0.52 12.04
N VAL A 128 -11.73 0.03 13.25
CA VAL A 128 -11.90 0.81 14.50
C VAL A 128 -10.85 1.92 14.60
N ALA A 129 -9.59 1.62 14.31
CA ALA A 129 -8.48 2.57 14.34
C ALA A 129 -8.68 3.72 13.34
N LEU A 130 -9.09 3.40 12.10
CA LEU A 130 -9.44 4.42 11.09
C LEU A 130 -10.67 5.23 11.51
N PHE A 131 -11.69 4.59 12.07
CA PHE A 131 -12.88 5.28 12.56
C PHE A 131 -12.53 6.29 13.67
N ILE A 132 -11.73 5.87 14.65
CA ILE A 132 -11.22 6.76 15.71
C ILE A 132 -10.45 7.94 15.10
N ALA A 133 -9.60 7.68 14.11
CA ALA A 133 -8.83 8.73 13.44
C ALA A 133 -9.74 9.74 12.70
N ILE A 134 -10.79 9.27 12.02
CA ILE A 134 -11.79 10.13 11.37
C ILE A 134 -12.50 11.00 12.42
N VAL A 135 -12.95 10.41 13.52
CA VAL A 135 -13.61 11.16 14.61
C VAL A 135 -12.69 12.25 15.14
N ILE A 136 -11.42 11.92 15.42
CA ILE A 136 -10.42 12.90 15.88
C ILE A 136 -10.20 13.98 14.83
N ALA A 137 -10.08 13.62 13.54
CA ALA A 137 -9.87 14.58 12.46
C ALA A 137 -11.06 15.54 12.29
N ILE A 138 -12.31 15.07 12.45
CA ILE A 138 -13.51 15.92 12.40
C ILE A 138 -13.43 17.04 13.45
N PHE A 139 -13.06 16.71 14.68
CA PHE A 139 -12.99 17.71 15.76
C PHE A 139 -11.73 18.58 15.68
N THR A 140 -10.57 17.98 15.40
CA THR A 140 -9.27 18.67 15.48
C THR A 140 -8.88 19.40 14.19
N LEU A 141 -9.11 18.81 13.03
CA LEU A 141 -8.75 19.38 11.73
C LEU A 141 -9.93 20.02 11.00
N GLY A 142 -11.15 19.58 11.30
CA GLY A 142 -12.39 20.18 10.80
C GLY A 142 -12.84 21.34 11.66
N ARG A 143 -13.53 21.04 12.76
CA ARG A 143 -14.28 22.03 13.55
C ARG A 143 -13.38 23.09 14.20
N ARG A 144 -12.23 22.67 14.75
CA ARG A 144 -11.28 23.59 15.41
C ARG A 144 -10.60 24.57 14.43
N ASN A 145 -10.55 24.23 13.15
CA ASN A 145 -10.08 25.12 12.07
C ASN A 145 -11.21 25.93 11.42
N GLY A 146 -12.34 26.12 12.13
CA GLY A 146 -13.41 27.00 11.68
C GLY A 146 -14.38 26.42 10.65
N ARG A 147 -14.22 25.16 10.22
CA ARG A 147 -15.16 24.53 9.27
C ARG A 147 -16.50 24.23 9.94
N THR A 148 -17.59 24.33 9.17
CA THR A 148 -18.93 23.92 9.62
C THR A 148 -19.10 22.40 9.50
N ILE A 149 -20.11 21.84 10.16
CA ILE A 149 -20.36 20.40 10.08
C ILE A 149 -20.80 20.00 8.66
N GLU A 150 -21.55 20.86 7.98
CA GLU A 150 -21.99 20.66 6.60
C GLU A 150 -20.78 20.54 5.66
N GLN A 151 -19.83 21.47 5.76
CA GLN A 151 -18.59 21.42 4.97
C GLN A 151 -17.77 20.15 5.24
N ILE A 152 -17.74 19.70 6.51
CA ILE A 152 -17.05 18.45 6.88
C ILE A 152 -17.77 17.24 6.26
N MET A 153 -19.11 17.23 6.29
CA MET A 153 -19.91 16.16 5.68
C MET A 153 -19.73 16.10 4.17
N ASP A 154 -19.64 17.24 3.49
CA ASP A 154 -19.36 17.31 2.05
C ASP A 154 -18.00 16.68 1.72
N ILE A 155 -16.94 17.03 2.49
CA ILE A 155 -15.59 16.44 2.34
C ILE A 155 -15.62 14.91 2.54
N ILE A 156 -16.36 14.43 3.54
CA ILE A 156 -16.51 12.99 3.79
C ILE A 156 -17.25 12.33 2.61
N GLY A 157 -18.30 12.97 2.08
CA GLY A 157 -19.03 12.51 0.90
C GLY A 157 -18.14 12.37 -0.32
N ASP A 158 -17.35 13.39 -0.63
CA ASP A 158 -16.38 13.37 -1.74
C ASP A 158 -15.34 12.25 -1.57
N SER A 159 -14.91 12.01 -0.32
CA SER A 159 -13.95 10.95 0.00
C SER A 159 -14.49 9.54 -0.25
N ILE A 160 -15.80 9.33 -0.11
CA ILE A 160 -16.43 8.03 -0.47
C ILE A 160 -16.30 7.76 -1.97
N GLY A 161 -16.46 8.80 -2.80
CA GLY A 161 -16.27 8.69 -4.25
C GLY A 161 -14.86 8.20 -4.62
N ALA A 162 -13.83 8.67 -3.92
CA ALA A 162 -12.45 8.29 -4.17
C ALA A 162 -12.16 6.79 -3.89
N ILE A 163 -12.88 6.16 -2.96
CA ILE A 163 -12.70 4.74 -2.62
C ILE A 163 -13.68 3.80 -3.33
N ALA A 164 -14.73 4.33 -3.98
CA ALA A 164 -15.79 3.54 -4.60
C ALA A 164 -15.24 2.51 -5.62
N MET A 165 -14.30 2.93 -6.47
CA MET A 165 -13.65 2.03 -7.44
C MET A 165 -12.96 0.86 -6.75
N ILE A 166 -12.27 1.11 -5.63
CA ILE A 166 -11.56 0.06 -4.87
C ILE A 166 -12.57 -0.94 -4.30
N VAL A 167 -13.68 -0.46 -3.72
CA VAL A 167 -14.75 -1.33 -3.21
C VAL A 167 -15.31 -2.23 -4.32
N PHE A 168 -15.57 -1.70 -5.51
CA PHE A 168 -16.06 -2.50 -6.64
C PHE A 168 -15.03 -3.52 -7.14
N ILE A 169 -13.73 -3.16 -7.20
CA ILE A 169 -12.67 -4.09 -7.57
C ILE A 169 -12.55 -5.21 -6.54
N ILE A 170 -12.66 -4.92 -5.24
CA ILE A 170 -12.66 -5.94 -4.18
C ILE A 170 -13.85 -6.88 -4.34
N ALA A 171 -15.06 -6.34 -4.57
CA ALA A 171 -16.25 -7.14 -4.80
C ALA A 171 -16.09 -8.06 -6.03
N GLY A 172 -15.58 -7.53 -7.14
CA GLY A 172 -15.27 -8.30 -8.34
C GLY A 172 -14.19 -9.36 -8.11
N GLY A 173 -13.12 -9.02 -7.39
CA GLY A 173 -12.05 -9.93 -7.01
C GLY A 173 -12.53 -11.06 -6.10
N GLY A 174 -13.44 -10.77 -5.17
CA GLY A 174 -14.09 -11.77 -4.32
C GLY A 174 -14.98 -12.74 -5.10
N ALA A 175 -15.79 -12.22 -6.04
CA ALA A 175 -16.59 -13.07 -6.93
C ALA A 175 -15.69 -13.94 -7.84
N PHE A 176 -14.63 -13.36 -8.40
CA PHE A 176 -13.65 -14.07 -9.22
C PHE A 176 -12.89 -15.14 -8.42
N LYS A 177 -12.51 -14.86 -7.17
CA LYS A 177 -11.98 -15.83 -6.20
C LYS A 177 -12.91 -17.04 -6.11
N GLN A 178 -14.21 -16.83 -5.92
CA GLN A 178 -15.15 -17.93 -5.78
C GLN A 178 -15.23 -18.79 -7.05
N VAL A 179 -15.25 -18.16 -8.23
CA VAL A 179 -15.18 -18.89 -9.51
C VAL A 179 -13.91 -19.73 -9.64
N LEU A 180 -12.75 -19.22 -9.21
CA LEU A 180 -11.49 -19.97 -9.24
C LEU A 180 -11.48 -21.16 -8.25
N VAL A 181 -12.09 -20.97 -7.08
CA VAL A 181 -12.27 -22.05 -6.09
C VAL A 181 -13.20 -23.12 -6.63
N ASP A 182 -14.38 -22.72 -7.13
CA ASP A 182 -15.41 -23.63 -7.63
C ASP A 182 -15.00 -24.36 -8.91
N SER A 183 -14.21 -23.72 -9.77
CA SER A 183 -13.65 -24.35 -10.98
C SER A 183 -12.52 -25.34 -10.72
N GLY A 184 -12.05 -25.46 -9.46
CA GLY A 184 -10.98 -26.39 -9.10
C GLY A 184 -9.60 -26.00 -9.62
N VAL A 185 -9.41 -24.75 -10.08
CA VAL A 185 -8.10 -24.24 -10.56
C VAL A 185 -7.02 -24.39 -9.47
N GLY A 186 -7.41 -24.34 -8.20
CA GLY A 186 -6.49 -24.59 -7.08
C GLY A 186 -5.82 -25.96 -7.13
N HIS A 187 -6.51 -27.00 -7.60
CA HIS A 187 -5.92 -28.33 -7.76
C HIS A 187 -4.92 -28.37 -8.93
N TYR A 188 -5.18 -27.65 -10.02
CA TYR A 188 -4.26 -27.55 -11.15
C TYR A 188 -2.97 -26.81 -10.76
N ILE A 189 -3.09 -25.68 -10.06
CA ILE A 189 -1.94 -24.94 -9.53
C ILE A 189 -1.18 -25.79 -8.50
N SER A 190 -1.87 -26.51 -7.61
CA SER A 190 -1.26 -27.48 -6.69
C SER A 190 -0.45 -28.55 -7.43
N HIS A 191 -0.95 -29.04 -8.56
CA HIS A 191 -0.27 -30.02 -9.41
C HIS A 191 0.99 -29.45 -10.09
N LEU A 192 0.97 -28.17 -10.48
CA LEU A 192 2.14 -27.46 -11.00
C LEU A 192 3.18 -27.17 -9.89
N MET A 193 2.71 -26.96 -8.66
CA MET A 193 3.56 -26.75 -7.48
C MET A 193 4.19 -28.05 -6.98
N THR A 194 3.49 -29.19 -7.14
CA THR A 194 4.03 -30.50 -6.73
C THR A 194 5.17 -30.91 -7.67
N GLY A 195 6.40 -30.84 -7.15
CA GLY A 195 7.62 -31.16 -7.90
C GLY A 195 8.44 -29.95 -8.35
N THR A 196 7.96 -28.72 -8.11
CA THR A 196 8.77 -27.50 -8.30
C THR A 196 9.29 -26.99 -6.95
N THR A 197 10.56 -26.57 -6.90
CA THR A 197 11.17 -25.94 -5.71
C THR A 197 10.93 -24.42 -5.68
N LEU A 198 9.91 -23.95 -6.40
CA LEU A 198 9.70 -22.51 -6.60
C LEU A 198 9.05 -21.90 -5.35
N SER A 199 9.61 -20.79 -4.87
CA SER A 199 9.05 -20.10 -3.70
C SER A 199 7.63 -19.58 -3.99
N PRO A 200 6.63 -19.88 -3.15
CA PRO A 200 5.28 -19.33 -3.29
C PRO A 200 5.26 -17.80 -3.32
N LEU A 201 6.18 -17.16 -2.57
CA LEU A 201 6.34 -15.71 -2.51
C LEU A 201 6.80 -15.14 -3.86
N LEU A 202 7.78 -15.79 -4.50
CA LEU A 202 8.28 -15.39 -5.81
C LEU A 202 7.20 -15.57 -6.89
N MET A 203 6.40 -16.63 -6.80
CA MET A 203 5.28 -16.86 -7.71
C MET A 203 4.24 -15.75 -7.60
N CYS A 204 3.85 -15.36 -6.38
CA CYS A 204 2.88 -14.29 -6.17
C CYS A 204 3.38 -12.96 -6.71
N TRP A 205 4.64 -12.64 -6.44
CA TRP A 205 5.29 -11.46 -7.01
C TRP A 205 5.31 -11.49 -8.53
N THR A 206 5.60 -12.64 -9.14
CA THR A 206 5.68 -12.79 -10.61
C THR A 206 4.30 -12.64 -11.26
N VAL A 207 3.26 -13.24 -10.68
CA VAL A 207 1.89 -13.08 -11.19
C VAL A 207 1.43 -11.63 -11.05
N ALA A 208 1.71 -10.98 -9.92
CA ALA A 208 1.46 -9.55 -9.74
C ALA A 208 2.22 -8.68 -10.74
N ALA A 209 3.48 -8.98 -11.01
CA ALA A 209 4.31 -8.28 -11.99
C ALA A 209 3.72 -8.36 -13.40
N LEU A 210 3.34 -9.56 -13.84
CA LEU A 210 2.75 -9.77 -15.17
C LEU A 210 1.42 -9.03 -15.32
N LEU A 211 0.55 -9.13 -14.30
CA LEU A 211 -0.73 -8.42 -14.31
C LEU A 211 -0.53 -6.91 -14.22
N ARG A 212 0.46 -6.42 -13.48
CA ARG A 212 0.78 -4.99 -13.41
C ARG A 212 1.17 -4.43 -14.77
N ILE A 213 2.08 -5.11 -15.49
CA ILE A 213 2.53 -4.70 -16.82
C ILE A 213 1.34 -4.68 -17.81
N ALA A 214 0.43 -5.65 -17.70
CA ALA A 214 -0.74 -5.69 -18.58
C ALA A 214 -1.81 -4.64 -18.23
N LEU A 215 -2.16 -4.50 -16.95
CA LEU A 215 -3.32 -3.75 -16.48
C LEU A 215 -3.03 -2.28 -16.16
N GLY A 216 -1.78 -1.93 -15.85
CA GLY A 216 -1.38 -0.56 -15.59
C GLY A 216 -1.88 0.06 -14.28
N SER A 217 -2.73 -0.59 -13.48
CA SER A 217 -3.14 -0.14 -12.14
C SER A 217 -2.61 -1.06 -11.05
N ALA A 218 -1.90 -0.50 -10.05
CA ALA A 218 -1.25 -1.28 -8.98
C ALA A 218 -2.30 -1.97 -8.09
N THR A 219 -3.35 -1.24 -7.71
CA THR A 219 -4.45 -1.78 -6.91
C THR A 219 -5.21 -2.89 -7.64
N VAL A 220 -5.51 -2.70 -8.94
CA VAL A 220 -6.23 -3.70 -9.73
C VAL A 220 -5.37 -4.96 -9.91
N ALA A 221 -4.08 -4.80 -10.24
CA ALA A 221 -3.15 -5.90 -10.38
C ALA A 221 -3.02 -6.70 -9.07
N ALA A 222 -2.81 -6.01 -7.95
CA ALA A 222 -2.71 -6.63 -6.63
C ALA A 222 -3.95 -7.46 -6.24
N ILE A 223 -5.14 -6.88 -6.37
CA ILE A 223 -6.40 -7.56 -5.99
C ILE A 223 -6.68 -8.75 -6.93
N THR A 224 -6.41 -8.58 -8.23
CA THR A 224 -6.58 -9.67 -9.21
C THR A 224 -5.60 -10.81 -8.91
N THR A 225 -4.33 -10.50 -8.64
CA THR A 225 -3.34 -11.50 -8.22
C THR A 225 -3.79 -12.20 -6.97
N ALA A 226 -4.28 -11.48 -5.96
CA ALA A 226 -4.77 -12.09 -4.72
C ALA A 226 -5.85 -13.13 -4.99
N GLY A 227 -6.79 -12.86 -5.91
CA GLY A 227 -7.77 -13.86 -6.34
C GLY A 227 -7.13 -15.08 -6.99
N VAL A 228 -6.14 -14.88 -7.88
CA VAL A 228 -5.47 -15.95 -8.64
C VAL A 228 -4.58 -16.84 -7.77
N VAL A 229 -3.83 -16.24 -6.85
CA VAL A 229 -2.80 -16.94 -6.07
C VAL A 229 -3.32 -17.47 -4.73
N LEU A 230 -4.55 -17.13 -4.35
CA LEU A 230 -5.15 -17.62 -3.10
C LEU A 230 -5.05 -19.15 -2.94
N PRO A 231 -5.31 -19.99 -3.96
CA PRO A 231 -5.21 -21.43 -3.79
C PRO A 231 -3.80 -21.91 -3.45
N ILE A 232 -2.75 -21.14 -3.77
CA ILE A 232 -1.36 -21.45 -3.44
C ILE A 232 -1.15 -21.39 -1.93
N ILE A 233 -1.78 -20.44 -1.23
CA ILE A 233 -1.69 -20.31 0.24
C ILE A 233 -2.16 -21.59 0.92
N ASN A 234 -3.32 -22.08 0.48
CA ASN A 234 -3.97 -23.24 1.07
C ASN A 234 -3.17 -24.54 0.89
N VAL A 235 -2.36 -24.62 -0.17
CA VAL A 235 -1.58 -25.80 -0.52
C VAL A 235 -0.17 -25.75 0.06
N THR A 236 0.45 -24.57 0.06
CA THR A 236 1.87 -24.40 0.43
C THR A 236 2.06 -24.02 1.89
N HIS A 237 1.00 -23.60 2.59
CA HIS A 237 1.05 -23.07 3.95
C HIS A 237 2.04 -21.91 4.12
N ALA A 238 2.30 -21.16 3.05
CA ALA A 238 3.15 -19.97 3.09
C ALA A 238 2.51 -18.89 3.97
N ASP A 239 3.36 -18.09 4.65
CA ASP A 239 2.91 -17.03 5.55
C ASP A 239 2.02 -16.01 4.80
N PRO A 240 0.74 -15.86 5.17
CA PRO A 240 -0.17 -14.98 4.46
C PRO A 240 0.26 -13.50 4.48
N ALA A 241 0.90 -13.03 5.57
CA ALA A 241 1.38 -11.64 5.66
C ALA A 241 2.54 -11.40 4.69
N LEU A 242 3.46 -12.35 4.54
CA LEU A 242 4.53 -12.26 3.54
C LEU A 242 3.99 -12.35 2.11
N MET A 243 2.92 -13.13 1.89
CA MET A 243 2.24 -13.19 0.59
C MET A 243 1.54 -11.89 0.21
N VAL A 244 0.93 -11.18 1.18
CA VAL A 244 0.40 -9.83 0.98
C VAL A 244 1.49 -8.90 0.47
N LEU A 245 2.64 -8.88 1.16
CA LEU A 245 3.75 -7.99 0.83
C LEU A 245 4.41 -8.36 -0.50
N ALA A 246 4.55 -9.65 -0.82
CA ALA A 246 5.06 -10.10 -2.12
C ALA A 246 4.13 -9.67 -3.27
N THR A 247 2.82 -9.78 -3.07
CA THR A 247 1.81 -9.36 -4.05
C THR A 247 1.82 -7.85 -4.23
N GLY A 248 1.88 -7.09 -3.13
CA GLY A 248 2.00 -5.63 -3.17
C GLY A 248 3.29 -5.15 -3.84
N ALA A 249 4.41 -5.84 -3.60
CA ALA A 249 5.68 -5.54 -4.27
C ALA A 249 5.60 -5.81 -5.78
N GLY A 250 5.04 -6.94 -6.20
CA GLY A 250 4.91 -7.26 -7.62
C GLY A 250 3.96 -6.31 -8.35
N SER A 251 2.95 -5.78 -7.67
CA SER A 251 1.91 -4.95 -8.30
C SER A 251 2.35 -3.54 -8.68
N VAL A 252 3.57 -3.12 -8.32
CA VAL A 252 4.11 -1.80 -8.73
C VAL A 252 5.18 -1.86 -9.80
N ILE A 253 5.75 -3.03 -10.07
CA ILE A 253 6.88 -3.16 -10.99
C ILE A 253 6.60 -2.53 -12.36
N ALA A 254 7.66 -1.99 -12.99
CA ALA A 254 7.64 -1.60 -14.39
C ALA A 254 6.46 -0.71 -14.81
N SER A 255 6.00 0.18 -13.93
CA SER A 255 4.93 1.13 -14.24
C SER A 255 5.28 1.98 -15.47
N HIS A 256 4.44 1.94 -16.51
CA HIS A 256 4.69 2.61 -17.78
C HIS A 256 3.43 3.33 -18.29
N VAL A 257 3.34 3.56 -19.60
CA VAL A 257 2.31 4.39 -20.26
C VAL A 257 0.84 4.00 -19.97
N ASN A 258 0.57 2.82 -19.43
CA ASN A 258 -0.78 2.38 -19.04
C ASN A 258 -1.12 2.73 -17.59
N ASP A 259 -0.18 3.29 -16.82
CA ASP A 259 -0.38 3.70 -15.43
C ASP A 259 -0.75 5.19 -15.32
N PRO A 260 -1.88 5.55 -14.69
CA PRO A 260 -2.18 6.93 -14.33
C PRO A 260 -1.05 7.61 -13.54
N GLY A 261 -0.36 6.89 -12.65
CA GLY A 261 0.78 7.41 -11.88
C GLY A 261 1.95 7.86 -12.75
N PHE A 262 2.20 7.17 -13.87
CA PHE A 262 3.23 7.53 -14.85
C PHE A 262 2.95 8.92 -15.45
N TRP A 263 1.69 9.18 -15.84
CA TRP A 263 1.28 10.45 -16.42
C TRP A 263 1.25 11.59 -15.41
N LEU A 264 0.84 11.30 -14.17
CA LEU A 264 0.88 12.24 -13.06
C LEU A 264 2.31 12.68 -12.77
N PHE A 265 3.24 11.72 -12.63
CA PHE A 265 4.66 12.00 -12.40
C PHE A 265 5.28 12.81 -13.56
N LYS A 266 5.02 12.39 -14.81
CA LYS A 266 5.44 13.14 -16.00
C LYS A 266 4.97 14.59 -15.95
N GLY A 267 3.71 14.81 -15.61
CA GLY A 267 3.09 16.13 -15.49
C GLY A 267 3.77 16.99 -14.43
N TYR A 268 3.88 16.48 -13.20
CA TYR A 268 4.46 17.24 -12.08
C TYR A 268 5.92 17.62 -12.28
N PHE A 269 6.73 16.75 -12.91
CA PHE A 269 8.15 17.00 -13.13
C PHE A 269 8.48 17.55 -14.52
N ASN A 270 7.45 17.87 -15.33
CA ASN A 270 7.60 18.39 -16.70
C ASN A 270 8.49 17.52 -17.60
N LEU A 271 8.44 16.19 -17.41
CA LEU A 271 9.30 15.24 -18.09
C LEU A 271 8.74 14.86 -19.46
N THR A 272 9.62 14.40 -20.35
CA THR A 272 9.23 13.67 -21.56
C THR A 272 8.88 12.22 -21.22
N VAL A 273 8.21 11.51 -22.13
CA VAL A 273 7.89 10.09 -21.94
C VAL A 273 9.16 9.26 -21.73
N GLY A 274 10.20 9.50 -22.52
CA GLY A 274 11.48 8.78 -22.40
C GLY A 274 12.20 9.04 -21.08
N GLU A 275 12.16 10.27 -20.56
CA GLU A 275 12.71 10.60 -19.24
C GLU A 275 11.88 9.99 -18.11
N THR A 276 10.55 9.96 -18.26
CA THR A 276 9.63 9.34 -17.28
C THR A 276 9.90 7.83 -17.19
N LEU A 277 10.09 7.15 -18.33
CA LEU A 277 10.50 5.73 -18.35
C LEU A 277 11.85 5.50 -17.65
N ARG A 278 12.79 6.45 -17.73
CA ARG A 278 14.11 6.33 -17.08
C ARG A 278 14.12 6.71 -15.60
N THR A 279 13.05 7.33 -15.12
CA THR A 279 12.95 7.85 -13.75
C THR A 279 11.88 7.07 -12.98
N TRP A 280 10.60 7.32 -13.27
CA TRP A 280 9.45 6.70 -12.61
C TRP A 280 9.42 5.18 -12.77
N THR A 281 9.50 4.64 -13.99
CA THR A 281 9.45 3.18 -14.20
C THR A 281 10.60 2.46 -13.51
N VAL A 282 11.79 3.06 -13.50
CA VAL A 282 12.96 2.51 -12.80
C VAL A 282 12.77 2.58 -11.29
N MET A 283 12.27 3.69 -10.75
CA MET A 283 11.97 3.83 -9.32
C MET A 283 10.95 2.79 -8.85
N GLU A 284 9.83 2.64 -9.56
CA GLU A 284 8.80 1.65 -9.25
C GLU A 284 9.33 0.21 -9.34
N THR A 285 10.20 -0.07 -10.31
CA THR A 285 10.88 -1.36 -10.42
C THR A 285 11.85 -1.61 -9.26
N LEU A 286 12.59 -0.58 -8.82
CA LEU A 286 13.45 -0.67 -7.63
C LEU A 286 12.62 -0.96 -6.38
N ILE A 287 11.48 -0.28 -6.19
CA ILE A 287 10.55 -0.52 -5.07
C ILE A 287 10.08 -1.98 -5.09
N SER A 288 9.66 -2.48 -6.25
CA SER A 288 9.18 -3.85 -6.42
C SER A 288 10.25 -4.90 -6.08
N ILE A 289 11.47 -4.71 -6.56
CA ILE A 289 12.59 -5.64 -6.33
C ILE A 289 13.02 -5.59 -4.86
N MET A 290 13.16 -4.40 -4.28
CA MET A 290 13.51 -4.24 -2.86
C MET A 290 12.44 -4.85 -1.96
N GLY A 291 11.16 -4.69 -2.32
CA GLY A 291 10.04 -5.33 -1.65
C GLY A 291 10.15 -6.85 -1.66
N LEU A 292 10.38 -7.45 -2.84
CA LEU A 292 10.59 -8.90 -2.98
C LEU A 292 11.79 -9.39 -2.14
N LEU A 293 12.93 -8.71 -2.24
CA LEU A 293 14.13 -9.07 -1.47
C LEU A 293 13.87 -8.98 0.03
N GLY A 294 13.17 -7.94 0.49
CA GLY A 294 12.77 -7.79 1.88
C GLY A 294 11.85 -8.93 2.36
N VAL A 295 10.87 -9.30 1.54
CA VAL A 295 9.98 -10.43 1.84
C VAL A 295 10.74 -11.75 1.93
N LEU A 296 11.62 -12.03 0.96
CA LEU A 296 12.44 -13.24 0.97
C LEU A 296 13.43 -13.28 2.15
N ALA A 297 14.00 -12.14 2.52
CA ALA A 297 14.89 -12.04 3.67
C ALA A 297 14.15 -12.30 4.99
N ILE A 298 12.96 -11.72 5.19
CA ILE A 298 12.14 -12.01 6.38
C ILE A 298 11.75 -13.49 6.40
N ASN A 299 11.32 -14.04 5.26
CA ASN A 299 10.99 -15.46 5.15
C ASN A 299 12.15 -16.35 5.59
N ALA A 300 13.37 -16.10 5.11
CA ALA A 300 14.55 -16.89 5.44
C ALA A 300 15.01 -16.80 6.91
N VAL A 301 14.56 -15.79 7.65
CA VAL A 301 14.86 -15.62 9.08
C VAL A 301 13.79 -16.30 9.94
N LEU A 302 12.53 -16.29 9.50
CA LEU A 302 11.40 -16.83 10.26
C LEU A 302 11.06 -18.30 9.95
N HIS A 303 11.43 -18.79 8.77
CA HIS A 303 11.12 -20.12 8.24
C HIS A 303 12.35 -20.79 7.63
#